data_AF-A0A9D0YAA9-F1
#
_entry.id   AF-A0A9D0YAA9-F1
#
_cell.length_a   1.000
_cell.length_b   1.000
_cell.length_c   1.000
_cell.angle_alpha   90.00
_cell.angle_beta   90.00
_cell.angle_gamma   90.00
#
_symmetry.space_group_name_H-M   'P 1'
#
loop_
_entity.id
_entity.type
_entity.pdbx_description
1 polymer ?
#
loop_
_entity_poly.entity_id
_entity_poly.type
_entity_poly.pdbx_seq_one_letter_code
_entity_poly.pdbx_strand_id
1 'polypeptide(L)' 'MGSPILLDTNIRIWAMNGDQRLGPASRDIADQALRDNLLFVSAISFWEIALLTRQGRLILDYSNSA' A
#
# COMPACT_ATOMS: atom_id res chain seq x y z
N MET A 1 1.71 16.88 17.91
CA MET A 1 0.58 16.17 17.27
C MET A 1 1.09 15.72 15.90
N GLY A 2 1.10 14.41 15.63
CA GLY A 2 1.57 13.90 14.34
C GLY A 2 0.61 14.27 13.21
N SER A 3 1.13 14.44 12.00
CA SER A 3 0.29 14.64 10.82
C SER A 3 -0.21 13.28 10.33
N PRO A 4 -1.52 13.10 10.07
CA PRO A 4 -2.02 11.89 9.44
C PRO A 4 -1.38 11.72 8.06
N ILE A 5 -0.98 10.49 7.75
CA ILE A 5 -0.38 10.11 6.49
C ILE A 5 -1.38 9.25 5.73
N LEU A 6 -1.80 9.72 4.55
CA LEU A 6 -2.63 8.95 3.65
C LEU A 6 -1.76 8.31 2.57
N LEU A 7 -1.88 7.00 2.47
CA LEU A 7 -1.25 6.20 1.43
C LEU A 7 -2.12 6.25 0.15
N ASP A 8 -1.56 6.81 -0.91
CA ASP A 8 -2.15 6.81 -2.26
C ASP A 8 -1.96 5.44 -2.97
N THR A 9 -2.77 5.12 -3.98
CA THR A 9 -2.81 3.83 -4.69
C THR A 9 -1.44 3.35 -5.24
N ASN A 10 -0.45 4.24 -5.34
CA ASN A 10 0.96 3.94 -5.61
C ASN A 10 1.68 3.10 -4.53
N ILE A 11 1.14 2.98 -3.31
CA ILE A 11 1.64 2.08 -2.24
C ILE A 11 1.72 0.62 -2.67
N ARG A 12 0.96 0.28 -3.71
CA ARG A 12 0.92 -1.05 -4.29
C ARG A 12 2.25 -1.50 -4.91
N ILE A 13 3.09 -0.58 -5.40
CA ILE A 13 4.39 -0.95 -6.01
C ILE A 13 5.39 -1.41 -4.94
N TRP A 14 5.22 -1.03 -3.68
CA TRP A 14 6.25 -1.21 -2.64
C TRP A 14 5.91 -2.30 -1.62
N ALA A 15 4.62 -2.50 -1.33
CA ALA A 15 4.16 -3.44 -0.31
C ALA A 15 4.21 -4.92 -0.75
N MET A 16 4.04 -5.23 -2.05
CA MET A 16 3.92 -6.63 -2.49
C MET A 16 5.22 -7.26 -3.00
N ASN A 17 6.24 -6.48 -3.37
CA ASN A 17 7.48 -6.99 -3.98
C ASN A 17 8.77 -6.66 -3.20
N GLY A 18 8.71 -5.94 -2.07
CA GLY A 18 9.93 -5.44 -1.41
C GLY A 18 10.73 -4.48 -2.31
N ASP A 19 10.06 -3.79 -3.22
CA ASP A 19 10.67 -3.00 -4.29
C ASP A 19 11.50 -1.84 -3.70
N GLN A 20 12.76 -1.71 -4.17
CA GLN A 20 13.77 -0.74 -3.71
C GLN A 20 13.38 0.72 -3.97
N ARG A 21 12.34 0.95 -4.77
CA ARG A 21 11.81 2.29 -4.99
C ARG A 21 11.33 2.95 -3.69
N LEU A 22 10.86 2.16 -2.70
CA LEU A 22 10.56 2.65 -1.35
C LEU A 22 11.85 2.90 -0.58
N GLY A 23 12.33 4.13 -0.64
CA GLY A 23 13.49 4.55 0.13
C GLY A 23 13.30 4.29 1.64
N PRO A 24 14.38 3.99 2.38
CA PRO A 24 14.31 3.63 3.80
C PRO A 24 13.63 4.71 4.65
N ALA A 25 13.88 5.99 4.38
CA ALA A 25 13.25 7.08 5.11
C ALA A 25 11.72 7.09 4.99
N SER A 26 11.18 6.77 3.82
CA SER A 26 9.73 6.68 3.63
C SER A 26 9.12 5.46 4.33
N ARG A 27 9.89 4.38 4.53
CA ARG A 27 9.49 3.23 5.36
C ARG A 27 9.41 3.64 6.82
N ASP A 28 10.45 4.29 7.32
CA ASP A 28 10.52 4.74 8.71
C ASP A 28 9.38 5.70 9.06
N ILE A 29 9.05 6.61 8.13
CA ILE A 29 7.91 7.54 8.27
C ILE A 29 6.58 6.78 8.29
N ALA A 30 6.38 5.82 7.39
CA ALA A 30 5.16 5.00 7.37
C ALA A 30 5.03 4.14 8.63
N ASP A 31 6.13 3.52 9.08
CA ASP A 31 6.18 2.69 10.28
C ASP A 31 5.91 3.51 11.53
N GLN A 32 6.42 4.75 11.60
CA GLN A 32 6.13 5.65 12.71
C GLN A 32 4.66 6.08 12.71
N ALA A 33 4.11 6.46 11.55
CA ALA A 33 2.69 6.79 11.44
C ALA A 33 1.77 5.59 11.75
N LEU A 34 2.20 4.37 11.42
CA LEU A 34 1.50 3.14 11.79
C LEU A 34 1.48 2.95 13.31
N ARG A 35 2.64 3.10 13.98
CA ARG A 35 2.74 3.05 15.45
C ARG A 35 1.85 4.08 16.13
N ASP A 36 1.75 5.27 15.53
CA ASP A 36 0.96 6.37 16.05
C ASP A 36 -0.54 6.29 15.65
N ASN A 37 -0.95 5.23 14.95
CA ASN A 37 -2.31 5.03 14.44
C ASN A 37 -2.82 6.19 13.55
N LEU A 38 -1.88 6.80 12.82
CA LEU A 38 -2.08 7.94 11.92
C LEU A 38 -1.83 7.57 10.45
N LEU A 39 -1.67 6.28 10.15
CA LEU A 39 -1.50 5.76 8.81
C LEU A 39 -2.85 5.31 8.23
N PHE A 40 -3.25 5.90 7.11
CA PHE A 40 -4.53 5.65 6.47
C PHE A 40 -4.35 5.18 5.03
N VAL A 41 -5.34 4.44 4.52
CA VAL A 41 -5.48 4.09 3.11
C VAL A 41 -6.86 4.55 2.62
N SER A 42 -6.93 5.05 1.38
CA SER A 42 -8.20 5.46 0.81
C SER A 42 -9.07 4.25 0.47
N ALA A 43 -10.36 4.29 0.80
CA ALA A 43 -11.29 3.22 0.48
C ALA A 43 -11.46 3.01 -1.04
N ILE A 44 -11.31 4.07 -1.85
CA ILE A 44 -11.39 3.99 -3.32
C ILE A 44 -10.32 3.09 -3.90
N SER A 45 -9.17 2.98 -3.23
CA SER A 45 -8.05 2.16 -3.69
C SER A 45 -8.50 0.71 -3.85
N PHE A 46 -9.34 0.15 -2.95
CA PHE A 46 -9.84 -1.22 -3.11
C PHE A 46 -10.65 -1.43 -4.39
N TRP A 47 -11.45 -0.45 -4.80
CA TRP A 47 -12.21 -0.51 -6.05
C TRP A 47 -11.29 -0.43 -7.27
N GLU A 48 -10.29 0.46 -7.27
CA GLU A 48 -9.31 0.58 -8.36
C GLU A 48 -8.52 -0.72 -8.53
N ILE A 49 -8.12 -1.35 -7.41
CA ILE A 49 -7.47 -2.65 -7.38
C ILE A 49 -8.36 -3.71 -8.06
N ALA A 50 -9.63 -3.79 -7.66
CA ALA A 50 -10.57 -4.74 -8.24
C ALA A 50 -10.79 -4.48 -9.73
N LEU A 51 -10.89 -3.22 -10.15
CA LEU A 51 -11.05 -2.82 -11.55
C LEU A 51 -9.84 -3.24 -12.39
N LEU A 52 -8.62 -2.95 -11.92
CA LEU A 52 -7.38 -3.29 -12.62
C LEU A 52 -7.18 -4.80 -12.74
N THR A 53 -7.53 -5.56 -11.69
CA THR A 53 -7.51 -7.03 -11.74
C THR A 53 -8.52 -7.58 -12.73
N ARG A 54 -9.75 -7.03 -12.75
CA ARG A 54 -10.77 -7.42 -13.74
C ARG A 54 -10.35 -7.11 -15.17
N GLN A 55 -9.57 -6.05 -15.39
CA GLN A 55 -9.02 -5.69 -16.70
C GLN A 55 -7.79 -6.53 -17.10
N GLY A 56 -7.32 -7.44 -16.25
CA GLY A 56 -6.10 -8.22 -16.51
C GLY A 56 -4.81 -7.40 -16.50
N ARG A 57 -4.88 -6.13 -16.08
CA ARG A 57 -3.72 -5.21 -16.01
C ARG A 57 -2.88 -5.42 -14.76
N LEU A 58 -3.32 -6.34 -13.91
CA LEU A 58 -2.82 -6.51 -12.57
C LEU A 58 -3.17 -7.91 -12.07
N ILE A 59 -2.13 -8.70 -11.81
CA ILE A 59 -2.26 -10.04 -11.26
C ILE A 59 -2.05 -9.94 -9.75
N LEU A 60 -3.03 -10.40 -8.99
CA LEU A 60 -2.90 -10.59 -7.56
C LEU A 60 -2.45 -12.03 -7.33
N ASP A 61 -1.19 -12.21 -6.94
CA ASP A 61 -0.71 -13.52 -6.50
C ASP A 61 -1.12 -13.72 -5.03
N TYR A 62 -2.20 -14.46 -4.82
CA TYR A 62 -2.54 -14.95 -3.49
C TYR A 62 -2.03 -16.38 -3.41
N SER A 63 -0.92 -16.60 -2.69
CA SER A 63 -0.50 -17.93 -2.29
C SER A 63 -1.53 -18.49 -1.30
N ASN A 64 -2.52 -19.20 -1.82
CA ASN A 64 -3.50 -19.92 -1.00
C ASN A 64 -2.79 -21.12 -0.33
N SER A 65 -2.17 -20.87 0.82
CA SER A 65 -1.78 -21.92 1.76
C SER A 65 -3.01 -22.28 2.58
N ALA A 66 -3.91 -23.04 1.94
CA ALA A 66 -4.93 -23.83 2.63
C ALA A 66 -4.33 -25.16 3.10
#